data_AF-A0A1R2BIV0-F1
#
_entry.id   AF-A0A1R2BIV0-F1
#
_cell.length_a   1.000
_cell.length_b   1.000
_cell.length_c   1.000
_cell.angle_alpha   90.00
_cell.angle_beta   90.00
_cell.angle_gamma   90.00
#
_symmetry.space_group_name_H-M   'P 1'
#
loop_
_entity.id
_entity.type
_entity.pdbx_description
1 polymer ?
#
loop_
_entity_poly.entity_id
_entity_poly.type
_entity_poly.pdbx_seq_one_letter_code
_entity_poly.pdbx_strand_id
1 'polypeptide(L)'
;MHQKLSSDDKLKSEVKELQKILEQADSKCKQLENEITKCNTIIQDKQAEIKQYEAALQSKQMSLDQASVRIKALESDINNIQASKPEFDNFKEIFKNPSSDEQVIMKTDASFLNSFLSNIETIIAVKLQNWIKSLYVIDTIEIWRPEKLFPINNDDALKLLVSNHCNEDTTEENIEEIIEKCKIELIKIAPADILVIIENASITIDEKQFIRNKWRELHDKAFYKFLEEIMESNQWNKFMVMTYQVERVGKIFTGNTENFVCVKQFTSFKSDREFDKDMQAFIQSKYKMCIIELDFSIEHQHMNYLKYKVENLLKEFDKENEKKICLVVVLSRRIDYPKAVPLYREWYQIMFDELETQNKELGAKDKRAQFKITDDLLKLSTKEIILRSDIFNFKENISYIIENALMKFNPVNYPVSDYDAYINCISINIYKEIELIELFESKVIDYFKNNSDLIEDWKKCIFTDKEICDQSRDAKSALFNYISSILEEGILKLVFQMEKAQAFSSYFYSSDDDISCILKDIWRMNFEKFCIEQNMKLQKLTSSNQIEKFKFALNFPFSTIEFKKISEFYATYSNSSLDKNAKENFKESLDKNSVTGKYIEYITEIQLMVNI
;
A
#
# COMPACT_ATOMS: atom_id res chain seq x y z
N MET A 1 -28.87 55.60 -64.00
CA MET A 1 -29.56 54.32 -63.73
C MET A 1 -28.81 53.62 -62.60
N HIS A 2 -28.94 54.12 -61.37
CA HIS A 2 -28.27 53.56 -60.20
C HIS A 2 -29.17 53.68 -58.97
N GLN A 3 -29.00 52.69 -58.10
CA GLN A 3 -29.44 52.61 -56.71
C GLN A 3 -30.92 52.36 -56.45
N LYS A 4 -31.27 51.07 -56.35
CA LYS A 4 -32.30 50.61 -55.38
C LYS A 4 -32.20 49.14 -54.93
N LEU A 5 -31.06 48.46 -55.15
CA LEU A 5 -30.87 47.04 -54.81
C LEU A 5 -29.87 46.77 -53.66
N SER A 6 -29.42 47.79 -52.91
CA SER A 6 -28.29 47.64 -51.97
C SER A 6 -28.66 47.49 -50.49
N SER A 7 -29.92 47.70 -50.09
CA SER A 7 -30.28 47.76 -48.66
C SER A 7 -30.86 46.45 -48.10
N ASP A 8 -31.66 45.73 -48.90
CA ASP A 8 -32.37 44.52 -48.44
C ASP A 8 -31.46 43.30 -48.28
N ASP A 9 -30.48 43.12 -49.17
CA ASP A 9 -29.54 41.99 -49.07
C ASP A 9 -28.57 42.14 -47.91
N LYS A 10 -28.21 43.38 -47.57
CA LYS A 10 -27.36 43.71 -46.42
C LYS A 10 -28.12 43.49 -45.10
N LEU A 11 -29.40 43.86 -45.06
CA LEU A 11 -30.28 43.56 -43.93
C LEU A 11 -30.47 42.03 -43.77
N LYS A 12 -30.64 41.28 -44.85
CA LYS A 12 -30.75 39.81 -44.78
C LYS A 12 -29.46 39.14 -44.29
N SER A 13 -28.29 39.62 -44.68
CA SER A 13 -27.02 39.07 -44.17
C SER A 13 -26.84 39.37 -42.69
N GLU A 14 -27.14 40.60 -42.24
CA GLU A 14 -27.07 40.98 -40.83
C GLU A 14 -28.06 40.17 -39.97
N VAL A 15 -29.29 39.93 -40.46
CA VAL A 15 -30.28 39.09 -39.75
C VAL A 15 -29.79 37.65 -39.61
N LYS A 16 -29.17 37.06 -40.65
CA LYS A 16 -28.59 35.71 -40.56
C LYS A 16 -27.43 35.63 -39.58
N GLU A 17 -26.59 36.65 -39.55
CA GLU A 17 -25.45 36.70 -38.63
C GLU A 17 -25.91 36.86 -37.18
N LEU A 18 -26.91 37.71 -36.93
CA LEU A 18 -27.55 37.84 -35.62
C LEU A 18 -28.26 36.56 -35.17
N GLN A 19 -28.92 35.83 -36.08
CA GLN A 19 -29.52 34.52 -35.77
C GLN A 19 -28.46 33.50 -35.34
N LYS A 20 -27.32 33.45 -36.03
CA LYS A 20 -26.22 32.56 -35.68
C LYS A 20 -25.61 32.90 -34.31
N ILE A 21 -25.44 34.19 -34.02
CA ILE A 21 -24.96 34.65 -32.70
C ILE A 21 -25.97 34.27 -31.60
N LEU A 22 -27.28 34.41 -31.87
CA LEU A 22 -28.33 34.05 -30.93
C LEU A 22 -28.36 32.55 -30.64
N GLU A 23 -28.25 31.70 -31.67
CA GLU A 23 -28.18 30.24 -31.52
C GLU A 23 -26.94 29.79 -30.72
N GLN A 24 -25.80 30.42 -30.97
CA GLN A 24 -24.57 30.18 -30.20
C GLN A 24 -24.72 30.60 -28.73
N ALA A 25 -25.36 31.73 -28.47
CA ALA A 25 -25.64 32.20 -27.12
C ALA A 25 -26.61 31.26 -26.39
N ASP A 26 -27.67 30.80 -27.06
CA ASP A 26 -28.67 29.89 -26.49
C ASP A 26 -28.08 28.51 -26.14
N SER A 27 -27.21 27.99 -27.02
CA SER A 27 -26.45 26.76 -26.73
C SER A 27 -25.52 26.93 -25.52
N LYS A 28 -24.87 28.09 -25.38
CA LYS A 28 -23.98 28.38 -24.24
C LYS A 28 -24.77 28.53 -22.94
N CYS A 29 -25.95 29.15 -22.98
CA CYS A 29 -26.87 29.23 -21.84
C CYS A 29 -27.30 27.84 -21.36
N LYS A 30 -27.69 26.94 -22.27
CA LYS A 30 -28.06 25.55 -21.94
C LYS A 30 -26.91 24.77 -21.30
N GLN A 31 -25.67 24.98 -21.75
CA GLN A 31 -24.49 24.37 -21.13
C GLN A 31 -24.29 24.87 -19.70
N LEU A 32 -24.38 26.19 -19.48
CA LEU A 32 -24.26 26.78 -18.15
C LEU A 32 -25.37 26.31 -17.20
N GLU A 33 -26.62 26.16 -17.67
CA GLU A 33 -27.72 25.62 -16.86
C GLU A 33 -27.46 24.17 -16.41
N ASN A 34 -26.89 23.34 -17.30
CA ASN A 34 -26.50 21.97 -16.96
C ASN A 34 -25.35 21.93 -15.94
N GLU A 35 -24.35 22.80 -16.08
CA GLU A 35 -23.25 22.92 -15.10
C GLU A 35 -23.76 23.40 -13.74
N ILE A 36 -24.65 24.40 -13.70
CA ILE A 36 -25.30 24.87 -12.48
C ILE A 36 -26.07 23.72 -11.81
N THR A 37 -26.78 22.91 -12.59
CA THR A 37 -27.53 21.76 -12.06
C THR A 37 -26.59 20.72 -11.44
N LYS A 38 -25.48 20.38 -12.11
CA LYS A 38 -24.45 19.48 -11.56
C LYS A 38 -23.82 20.02 -10.28
N CYS A 39 -23.46 21.30 -10.25
CA CYS A 39 -22.92 21.96 -9.07
C CYS A 39 -23.91 21.92 -7.90
N ASN A 40 -25.20 22.15 -8.15
CA ASN A 40 -26.23 22.07 -7.13
C ASN A 40 -26.36 20.65 -6.55
N THR A 41 -26.26 19.61 -7.36
CA THR A 41 -26.24 18.22 -6.87
C THR A 41 -25.02 17.96 -5.99
N ILE A 42 -23.82 18.38 -6.40
CA ILE A 42 -22.60 18.24 -5.59
C ILE A 42 -22.73 18.99 -4.25
N ILE A 43 -23.30 20.19 -4.26
CA ILE A 43 -23.55 20.98 -3.05
C ILE A 43 -24.51 20.24 -2.11
N GLN A 44 -25.58 19.63 -2.64
CA GLN A 44 -26.52 18.84 -1.84
C GLN A 44 -25.86 17.60 -1.22
N ASP A 45 -25.03 16.89 -1.98
CA ASP A 45 -24.29 15.72 -1.49
C ASP A 45 -23.30 16.12 -0.38
N LYS A 46 -22.58 17.23 -0.56
CA LYS A 46 -21.69 17.77 0.47
C LYS A 46 -22.45 18.24 1.72
N GLN A 47 -23.63 18.83 1.58
CA GLN A 47 -24.47 19.19 2.73
C GLN A 47 -24.96 17.95 3.50
N ALA A 48 -25.25 16.84 2.80
CA ALA A 48 -25.59 15.58 3.44
C ALA A 48 -24.39 14.97 4.18
N GLU A 49 -23.20 15.01 3.58
CA GLU A 49 -21.94 14.56 4.19
C GLU A 49 -21.62 15.36 5.46
N ILE A 50 -21.77 16.69 5.43
CA ILE A 50 -21.58 17.57 6.60
C ILE A 50 -22.54 17.18 7.74
N LYS A 51 -23.82 16.95 7.46
CA LYS A 51 -24.79 16.51 8.48
C LYS A 51 -24.40 15.17 9.12
N GLN A 52 -23.83 14.25 8.35
CA GLN A 52 -23.31 12.98 8.89
C GLN A 52 -22.12 13.21 9.82
N TYR A 53 -21.18 14.09 9.45
CA TYR A 53 -20.05 14.45 10.30
C TYR A 53 -20.51 15.16 11.59
N GLU A 54 -21.49 16.05 11.53
CA GLU A 54 -22.06 16.70 12.72
C GLU A 54 -22.69 15.69 13.69
N ALA A 55 -23.44 14.72 13.18
CA ALA A 55 -24.01 13.64 13.99
C ALA A 55 -22.93 12.74 14.63
N ALA A 56 -21.89 12.40 13.88
CA ALA A 56 -20.76 11.62 14.39
C ALA A 56 -20.00 12.40 15.48
N LEU A 57 -19.83 13.71 15.30
CA LEU A 57 -19.17 14.58 16.27
C LEU A 57 -19.97 14.72 17.56
N GLN A 58 -21.30 14.87 17.47
CA GLN A 58 -22.19 14.84 18.64
C GLN A 58 -22.11 13.50 19.38
N SER A 59 -22.11 12.37 18.66
CA SER A 59 -21.95 11.04 19.27
C SER A 59 -20.61 10.92 20.01
N LYS A 60 -19.51 11.41 19.43
CA LYS A 60 -18.20 11.41 20.08
C LYS A 60 -18.17 12.30 21.33
N GLN A 61 -18.81 13.48 21.27
CA GLN A 61 -18.92 14.37 22.42
C GLN A 61 -19.68 13.69 23.57
N MET A 62 -20.78 12.99 23.29
CA MET A 62 -21.51 12.23 24.31
C MET A 62 -20.66 11.13 24.95
N SER A 63 -19.85 10.40 24.15
CA SER A 63 -18.92 9.40 24.70
C SER A 63 -17.83 10.02 25.57
N LEU A 64 -17.33 11.21 25.20
CA LEU A 64 -16.34 11.95 26.00
C LEU A 64 -16.93 12.42 27.33
N ASP A 65 -18.16 12.92 27.32
CA ASP A 65 -18.86 13.35 28.54
C ASP A 65 -19.10 12.15 29.48
N GLN A 66 -19.49 11.00 28.93
CA GLN A 66 -19.62 9.75 29.69
C GLN A 66 -18.29 9.29 30.30
N ALA A 67 -17.19 9.38 29.54
CA ALA A 67 -15.86 9.05 30.04
C ALA A 67 -15.44 10.00 31.18
N SER A 68 -15.73 11.30 31.04
CA SER A 68 -15.44 12.31 32.07
C SER A 68 -16.23 12.09 33.36
N VAL A 69 -17.50 11.69 33.27
CA VAL A 69 -18.30 11.29 34.44
C VAL A 69 -17.70 10.06 35.12
N ARG A 70 -17.26 9.07 34.34
CA ARG A 70 -16.63 7.85 34.87
C ARG A 70 -15.29 8.12 35.54
N ILE A 71 -14.48 9.03 34.99
CA ILE A 71 -13.23 9.49 35.62
C ILE A 71 -13.53 10.13 36.97
N LYS A 72 -14.50 11.05 37.05
CA LYS A 72 -14.89 11.67 38.33
C LYS A 72 -15.39 10.66 39.36
N ALA A 73 -16.12 9.63 38.93
CA ALA A 73 -16.55 8.55 39.81
C ALA A 73 -15.35 7.75 40.34
N LEU A 74 -14.39 7.39 39.47
CA LEU A 74 -13.16 6.69 39.86
C LEU A 74 -12.28 7.53 40.78
N GLU A 75 -12.17 8.85 40.54
CA GLU A 75 -11.45 9.76 41.42
C GLU A 75 -12.09 9.82 42.81
N SER A 76 -13.43 9.83 42.88
CA SER A 76 -14.16 9.74 44.15
C SER A 76 -13.91 8.41 44.87
N ASP A 77 -13.90 7.29 44.13
CA ASP A 77 -13.62 5.96 44.69
C ASP A 77 -12.18 5.87 45.22
N ILE A 78 -11.21 6.44 44.48
CA ILE A 78 -9.81 6.53 44.92
C ILE A 78 -9.70 7.34 46.22
N ASN A 79 -10.39 8.49 46.30
CA ASN A 79 -10.39 9.31 47.51
C ASN A 79 -11.05 8.58 48.69
N ASN A 80 -12.11 7.82 48.47
CA ASN A 80 -12.75 6.98 49.49
C ASN A 80 -11.84 5.83 49.97
N ILE A 81 -11.10 5.20 49.06
CA ILE A 81 -10.09 4.17 49.39
C ILE A 81 -8.92 4.77 50.18
N GLN A 82 -8.50 5.99 49.83
CA GLN A 82 -7.46 6.70 50.59
C GLN A 82 -7.94 7.13 51.98
N ALA A 83 -9.21 7.48 52.14
CA ALA A 83 -9.82 7.82 53.44
C ALA A 83 -10.04 6.59 54.35
N SER A 84 -10.11 5.38 53.80
CA SER A 84 -10.29 4.10 54.53
C SER A 84 -8.96 3.39 54.85
N LYS A 85 -7.81 3.99 54.52
CA LYS A 85 -6.48 3.53 54.96
C LYS A 85 -6.29 3.34 56.48
N PRO A 86 -6.97 4.04 57.41
CA PRO A 86 -6.79 3.79 58.83
C PRO A 86 -7.31 2.41 59.31
N GLU A 87 -8.13 1.71 58.51
CA GLU A 87 -8.69 0.40 58.90
C GLU A 87 -7.88 -0.80 58.40
N PHE A 88 -6.90 -0.59 57.50
CA PHE A 88 -6.09 -1.69 56.94
C PHE A 88 -5.03 -2.24 57.90
N ASP A 89 -4.64 -1.47 58.93
CA ASP A 89 -3.73 -1.97 59.96
C ASP A 89 -4.39 -3.01 60.89
N ASN A 90 -5.73 -3.08 60.91
CA ASN A 90 -6.47 -4.08 61.70
C ASN A 90 -6.63 -5.44 60.98
N PHE A 91 -6.39 -5.53 59.67
CA PHE A 91 -6.57 -6.78 58.91
C PHE A 91 -5.37 -7.73 59.00
N LYS A 92 -4.19 -7.26 59.45
CA LYS A 92 -3.02 -8.13 59.67
C LYS A 92 -3.17 -9.09 60.85
N GLU A 93 -4.08 -8.84 61.80
CA GLU A 93 -4.31 -9.75 62.93
C GLU A 93 -5.32 -10.88 62.64
N ILE A 94 -6.13 -10.78 61.57
CA ILE A 94 -7.22 -11.74 61.31
C ILE A 94 -6.73 -13.03 60.61
N PHE A 95 -5.56 -13.01 59.94
CA PHE A 95 -5.05 -14.17 59.18
C PHE A 95 -4.31 -15.25 60.00
N LYS A 96 -4.56 -15.35 61.31
CA LYS A 96 -4.01 -16.43 62.15
C LYS A 96 -4.91 -17.65 62.34
N ASN A 97 -6.09 -17.72 61.71
CA ASN A 97 -6.93 -18.92 61.72
C ASN A 97 -7.51 -19.20 60.33
N PRO A 98 -7.41 -20.43 59.80
CA PRO A 98 -8.09 -20.79 58.56
C PRO A 98 -9.51 -21.25 58.90
N SER A 99 -10.51 -20.53 58.40
CA SER A 99 -11.84 -21.12 58.21
C SER A 99 -12.28 -20.94 56.77
N SER A 100 -12.95 -21.98 56.30
CA SER A 100 -13.44 -22.25 54.97
C SER A 100 -14.43 -21.22 54.44
N ASP A 101 -14.58 -21.29 53.11
CA ASP A 101 -15.60 -20.69 52.26
C ASP A 101 -15.44 -19.19 51.97
N GLU A 102 -15.05 -18.89 50.73
CA GLU A 102 -15.87 -18.05 49.85
C GLU A 102 -15.33 -18.07 48.41
N GLN A 103 -16.16 -18.60 47.52
CA GLN A 103 -16.15 -18.30 46.09
C GLN A 103 -16.27 -16.78 45.93
N VAL A 104 -15.49 -16.15 45.03
CA VAL A 104 -15.93 -14.95 44.27
C VAL A 104 -14.87 -14.50 43.25
N ILE A 105 -15.33 -14.46 41.99
CA ILE A 105 -14.93 -13.58 40.87
C ILE A 105 -13.75 -13.99 39.97
N MET A 106 -14.14 -14.46 38.78
CA MET A 106 -13.39 -14.30 37.53
C MET A 106 -13.24 -12.80 37.20
N LYS A 107 -12.05 -12.26 37.43
CA LYS A 107 -11.55 -11.03 36.80
C LYS A 107 -10.20 -11.36 36.19
N THR A 108 -10.20 -11.41 34.86
CA THR A 108 -9.06 -11.16 33.96
C THR A 108 -7.67 -11.22 34.59
N ASP A 109 -6.92 -12.26 34.21
CA ASP A 109 -5.55 -12.56 34.66
C ASP A 109 -4.57 -11.37 34.60
N ALA A 110 -4.82 -10.35 33.78
CA ALA A 110 -3.95 -9.17 33.68
C ALA A 110 -4.04 -8.20 34.88
N SER A 111 -5.23 -7.98 35.45
CA SER A 111 -5.39 -6.98 36.54
C SER A 111 -4.91 -7.49 37.91
N PHE A 112 -4.83 -8.81 38.08
CA PHE A 112 -4.32 -9.45 39.31
C PHE A 112 -2.79 -9.57 39.32
N LEU A 113 -2.15 -9.65 38.14
CA LEU A 113 -0.69 -9.75 38.00
C LEU A 113 0.07 -8.47 38.36
N ASN A 114 -0.60 -7.31 38.44
CA ASN A 114 0.06 -6.03 38.70
C ASN A 114 0.68 -5.89 40.10
N SER A 115 0.49 -6.86 41.01
CA SER A 115 1.18 -6.88 42.32
C SER A 115 2.00 -8.16 42.60
N PHE A 116 2.28 -9.01 41.59
CA PHE A 116 2.74 -10.39 41.84
C PHE A 116 3.88 -10.90 40.97
N LEU A 117 4.66 -10.04 40.31
CA LEU A 117 5.90 -10.52 39.68
C LEU A 117 7.02 -10.60 40.70
N SER A 118 7.74 -11.72 40.69
CA SER A 118 9.01 -11.84 41.39
C SER A 118 10.02 -10.81 40.85
N ASN A 119 11.04 -10.50 41.66
CA ASN A 119 12.13 -9.62 41.23
C ASN A 119 12.81 -10.13 39.94
N ILE A 120 12.88 -11.46 39.76
CA ILE A 120 13.49 -12.10 38.58
C ILE A 120 12.64 -11.89 37.32
N GLU A 121 11.33 -12.11 37.40
CA GLU A 121 10.42 -11.88 36.26
C GLU A 121 10.46 -10.42 35.79
N THR A 122 10.58 -9.48 36.73
CA THR A 122 10.73 -8.06 36.41
C THR A 122 12.04 -7.78 35.66
N ILE A 123 13.15 -8.38 36.08
CA ILE A 123 14.45 -8.25 35.39
C ILE A 123 14.36 -8.79 33.95
N ILE A 124 13.75 -9.97 33.77
CA ILE A 124 13.57 -10.59 32.45
C ILE A 124 12.71 -9.68 31.55
N ALA A 125 11.59 -9.17 32.06
CA ALA A 125 10.70 -8.29 31.31
C ALA A 125 11.41 -7.00 30.86
N VAL A 126 12.23 -6.38 31.73
CA VAL A 126 13.04 -5.20 31.38
C VAL A 126 14.08 -5.52 30.32
N LYS A 127 14.78 -6.66 30.44
CA LYS A 127 15.76 -7.10 29.43
C LYS A 127 15.10 -7.33 28.06
N LEU A 128 13.94 -7.98 28.03
CA LEU A 128 13.16 -8.16 26.80
C LEU A 128 12.70 -6.83 26.20
N GLN A 129 12.20 -5.91 27.02
CA GLN A 129 11.76 -4.60 26.54
C GLN A 129 12.93 -3.80 25.95
N ASN A 130 14.12 -3.89 26.55
CA ASN A 130 15.34 -3.26 26.01
C ASN A 130 15.79 -3.91 24.69
N TRP A 131 15.70 -5.24 24.59
CA TRP A 131 15.97 -5.95 23.35
C TRP A 131 14.99 -5.52 22.24
N ILE A 132 13.69 -5.46 22.52
CA ILE A 132 12.68 -4.94 21.58
C ILE A 132 13.03 -3.52 21.13
N LYS A 133 13.37 -2.62 22.08
CA LYS A 133 13.78 -1.24 21.75
C LYS A 133 15.02 -1.17 20.88
N SER A 134 16.00 -2.06 21.06
CA SER A 134 17.21 -2.10 20.21
C SER A 134 16.93 -2.44 18.76
N LEU A 135 15.79 -3.08 18.46
CA LEU A 135 15.34 -3.36 17.09
C LEU A 135 14.77 -2.11 16.40
N TYR A 136 14.31 -1.11 17.15
CA TYR A 136 13.61 0.06 16.60
C TYR A 136 14.53 1.23 16.22
N VAL A 137 15.81 1.15 16.56
CA VAL A 137 16.76 2.24 16.33
C VAL A 137 17.63 1.93 15.11
N ILE A 138 17.31 2.60 13.99
CA ILE A 138 18.07 2.53 12.73
C ILE A 138 18.85 3.83 12.58
N ASP A 139 20.18 3.81 12.70
CA ASP A 139 21.05 4.97 12.44
C ASP A 139 20.53 6.30 13.04
N THR A 140 20.07 6.29 14.30
CA THR A 140 19.46 7.42 15.04
C THR A 140 18.06 7.87 14.59
N ILE A 141 17.45 7.19 13.62
CA ILE A 141 16.07 7.40 13.18
C ILE A 141 15.17 6.33 13.80
N GLU A 142 14.06 6.77 14.38
CA GLU A 142 13.04 5.88 14.93
C GLU A 142 12.17 5.33 13.80
N ILE A 143 11.96 4.01 13.80
CA ILE A 143 11.06 3.34 12.86
C ILE A 143 9.63 3.90 13.02
N TRP A 144 8.93 4.08 11.91
CA TRP A 144 7.52 4.45 11.96
C TRP A 144 6.68 3.27 12.49
N ARG A 145 5.92 3.51 13.58
CA ARG A 145 5.03 2.54 14.24
C ARG A 145 5.72 1.23 14.67
N PRO A 146 6.73 1.29 15.55
CA PRO A 146 7.49 0.11 16.01
C PRO A 146 6.61 -0.94 16.68
N GLU A 147 5.48 -0.54 17.28
CA GLU A 147 4.49 -1.42 17.88
C GLU A 147 3.84 -2.40 16.88
N LYS A 148 3.98 -2.17 15.57
CA LYS A 148 3.49 -3.11 14.54
C LYS A 148 4.43 -4.29 14.33
N LEU A 149 5.70 -4.19 14.72
CA LEU A 149 6.65 -5.30 14.59
C LEU A 149 6.27 -6.50 15.48
N PHE A 150 5.72 -6.20 16.66
CA PHE A 150 5.24 -7.21 17.59
C PHE A 150 3.80 -6.87 17.97
N PRO A 151 2.79 -7.49 17.35
CA PRO A 151 1.37 -7.12 17.54
C PRO A 151 0.90 -7.17 19.00
N ILE A 152 1.58 -7.94 19.87
CA ILE A 152 1.26 -8.06 21.29
C ILE A 152 2.01 -7.06 22.18
N ASN A 153 2.86 -6.19 21.63
CA ASN A 153 3.82 -5.37 22.39
C ASN A 153 3.13 -4.35 23.31
N ASN A 154 2.84 -4.80 24.52
CA ASN A 154 2.45 -3.99 25.66
C ASN A 154 3.06 -4.59 26.93
N ASP A 155 3.20 -3.78 27.98
CA ASP A 155 3.88 -4.20 29.21
C ASP A 155 3.21 -5.43 29.86
N ASP A 156 1.88 -5.51 29.85
CA ASP A 156 1.14 -6.62 30.47
C ASP A 156 1.32 -7.96 29.72
N ALA A 157 1.40 -7.91 28.40
CA ALA A 157 1.63 -9.08 27.54
C ALA A 157 3.06 -9.56 27.65
N LEU A 158 4.05 -8.66 27.75
CA LEU A 158 5.44 -9.04 27.99
C LEU A 158 5.60 -9.69 29.38
N LYS A 159 4.96 -9.13 30.41
CA LYS A 159 4.93 -9.75 31.74
C LYS A 159 4.29 -11.13 31.73
N LEU A 160 3.17 -11.29 31.04
CA LEU A 160 2.50 -12.59 30.88
C LEU A 160 3.37 -13.58 30.12
N LEU A 161 4.07 -13.13 29.06
CA LEU A 161 5.00 -13.97 28.31
C LEU A 161 6.12 -14.51 29.20
N VAL A 162 6.72 -13.63 30.02
CA VAL A 162 7.75 -14.02 30.99
C VAL A 162 7.20 -15.02 31.99
N SER A 163 6.03 -14.73 32.57
CA SER A 163 5.38 -15.61 33.54
C SER A 163 5.03 -17.00 32.96
N ASN A 164 4.76 -17.11 31.65
CA ASN A 164 4.52 -18.41 31.00
C ASN A 164 5.77 -19.31 30.96
N HIS A 165 6.97 -18.73 31.06
CA HIS A 165 8.24 -19.46 31.01
C HIS A 165 8.93 -19.56 32.37
N CYS A 166 8.54 -18.73 33.33
CA CYS A 166 8.99 -18.83 34.72
C CYS A 166 8.18 -19.90 35.47
N ASN A 167 8.88 -20.70 36.28
CA ASN A 167 8.31 -21.65 37.24
C ASN A 167 8.89 -21.42 38.65
N GLU A 168 8.45 -22.19 39.64
CA GLU A 168 8.92 -22.09 41.03
C GLU A 168 10.44 -22.29 41.18
N ASP A 169 11.08 -22.98 40.22
CA ASP A 169 12.53 -23.26 40.18
C ASP A 169 13.33 -22.21 39.40
N THR A 170 12.75 -21.06 39.07
CA THR A 170 13.45 -20.02 38.29
C THR A 170 14.55 -19.36 39.13
N THR A 171 15.81 -19.63 38.79
CA THR A 171 17.00 -19.04 39.42
C THR A 171 17.68 -18.04 38.50
N GLU A 172 18.65 -17.27 39.03
CA GLU A 172 19.45 -16.33 38.22
C GLU A 172 20.23 -17.01 37.09
N GLU A 173 20.57 -18.30 37.24
CA GLU A 173 21.31 -19.08 36.24
C GLU A 173 20.49 -19.36 34.97
N ASN A 174 19.17 -19.44 35.10
CA ASN A 174 18.26 -19.77 33.98
C ASN A 174 17.69 -18.53 33.27
N ILE A 175 18.06 -17.32 33.70
CA ILE A 175 17.51 -16.06 33.17
C ILE A 175 17.71 -15.95 31.66
N GLU A 176 18.91 -16.23 31.16
CA GLU A 176 19.22 -16.07 29.73
C GLU A 176 18.48 -17.12 28.87
N GLU A 177 18.30 -18.34 29.36
CA GLU A 177 17.50 -19.36 28.68
C GLU A 177 16.02 -18.94 28.57
N ILE A 178 15.46 -18.38 29.65
CA ILE A 178 14.07 -17.89 29.65
C ILE A 178 13.93 -16.69 28.69
N ILE A 179 14.90 -15.79 28.67
CA ILE A 179 14.93 -14.66 27.72
C ILE A 179 14.93 -15.20 26.29
N GLU A 180 15.76 -16.20 25.97
CA GLU A 180 15.80 -16.79 24.64
C GLU A 180 14.45 -17.40 24.24
N LYS A 181 13.80 -18.16 25.14
CA LYS A 181 12.44 -18.69 24.91
C LYS A 181 11.42 -17.58 24.63
N CYS A 182 11.46 -16.50 25.42
CA CYS A 182 10.58 -15.35 25.21
C CYS A 182 10.86 -14.65 23.87
N LYS A 183 12.13 -14.49 23.47
CA LYS A 183 12.50 -13.96 22.16
C LYS A 183 11.94 -14.83 21.04
N ILE A 184 12.01 -16.15 21.15
CA ILE A 184 11.46 -17.09 20.15
C ILE A 184 9.94 -16.90 20.01
N GLU A 185 9.20 -16.80 21.12
CA GLU A 185 7.75 -16.54 21.06
C GLU A 185 7.41 -15.16 20.49
N LEU A 186 8.26 -14.14 20.69
CA LEU A 186 8.12 -12.84 20.01
C LEU A 186 8.41 -12.93 18.51
N ILE A 187 9.45 -13.66 18.10
CA ILE A 187 9.81 -13.87 16.68
C ILE A 187 8.69 -14.64 15.95
N LYS A 188 8.06 -15.60 16.62
CA LYS A 188 6.93 -16.40 16.11
C LYS A 188 5.72 -15.56 15.73
N ILE A 189 5.55 -14.40 16.35
CA ILE A 189 4.43 -13.48 16.07
C ILE A 189 4.87 -12.23 15.31
N ALA A 190 6.14 -12.16 14.89
CA ALA A 190 6.67 -11.05 14.13
C ALA A 190 6.45 -11.27 12.61
N PRO A 191 6.05 -10.23 11.87
CA PRO A 191 6.00 -10.26 10.40
C PRO A 191 7.42 -10.30 9.81
N ALA A 192 7.51 -10.56 8.50
CA ALA A 192 8.77 -10.57 7.74
C ALA A 192 9.55 -9.25 7.80
N ASP A 193 8.91 -8.16 8.23
CA ASP A 193 9.55 -6.88 8.53
C ASP A 193 10.75 -7.03 9.44
N ILE A 194 10.67 -7.94 10.42
CA ILE A 194 11.77 -8.17 11.35
C ILE A 194 13.05 -8.52 10.62
N LEU A 195 12.97 -9.26 9.50
CA LEU A 195 14.12 -9.63 8.69
C LEU A 195 14.76 -8.43 7.99
N VAL A 196 13.98 -7.42 7.64
CA VAL A 196 14.49 -6.21 7.00
C VAL A 196 15.02 -5.24 8.07
N ILE A 197 14.31 -5.08 9.18
CA ILE A 197 14.67 -4.17 10.27
C ILE A 197 16.03 -4.56 10.88
N ILE A 198 16.27 -5.85 11.11
CA ILE A 198 17.52 -6.31 11.73
C ILE A 198 18.76 -5.98 10.90
N GLU A 199 18.62 -5.78 9.57
CA GLU A 199 19.74 -5.39 8.71
C GLU A 199 20.36 -4.08 9.20
N ASN A 200 19.51 -3.13 9.60
CA ASN A 200 19.90 -1.79 10.03
C ASN A 200 19.81 -1.56 11.55
N ALA A 201 19.35 -2.56 12.30
CA ALA A 201 19.23 -2.46 13.76
C ALA A 201 20.61 -2.45 14.46
N SER A 202 20.63 -1.77 15.61
CA SER A 202 21.81 -1.62 16.49
C SER A 202 22.06 -2.85 17.37
N ILE A 203 22.02 -4.05 16.79
CA ILE A 203 22.22 -5.34 17.47
C ILE A 203 23.44 -6.08 16.90
N THR A 204 23.97 -7.06 17.65
CA THR A 204 25.14 -7.85 17.24
C THR A 204 24.85 -8.72 16.02
N ILE A 205 25.89 -9.10 15.27
CA ILE A 205 25.77 -9.97 14.10
C ILE A 205 25.17 -11.33 14.49
N ASP A 206 25.58 -11.88 15.63
CA ASP A 206 25.06 -13.16 16.15
C ASP A 206 23.57 -13.06 16.46
N GLU A 207 23.11 -11.93 17.02
CA GLU A 207 21.69 -11.71 17.29
C GLU A 207 20.88 -11.58 15.98
N LYS A 208 21.42 -10.89 14.97
CA LYS A 208 20.79 -10.84 13.63
C LYS A 208 20.63 -12.25 13.05
N GLN A 209 21.67 -13.08 13.15
CA GLN A 209 21.62 -14.45 12.66
C GLN A 209 20.66 -15.34 13.45
N PHE A 210 20.61 -15.18 14.78
CA PHE A 210 19.65 -15.85 15.64
C PHE A 210 18.21 -15.55 15.22
N ILE A 211 17.84 -14.27 15.10
CA ILE A 211 16.50 -13.84 14.67
C ILE A 211 16.17 -14.40 13.30
N ARG A 212 17.08 -14.26 12.33
CA ARG A 212 16.88 -14.73 10.95
C ARG A 212 16.62 -16.23 10.91
N ASN A 213 17.48 -17.03 11.55
CA ASN A 213 17.35 -18.48 11.57
C ASN A 213 16.04 -18.93 12.22
N LYS A 214 15.70 -18.35 13.38
CA LYS A 214 14.48 -18.70 14.11
C LYS A 214 13.22 -18.29 13.38
N TRP A 215 13.22 -17.12 12.75
CA TRP A 215 12.09 -16.68 11.95
C TRP A 215 11.88 -17.63 10.76
N ARG A 216 12.93 -17.98 10.01
CA ARG A 216 12.86 -18.93 8.88
C ARG A 216 12.34 -20.30 9.30
N GLU A 217 12.85 -20.83 10.41
CA GLU A 217 12.41 -22.10 11.01
C GLU A 217 10.89 -22.12 11.29
N LEU A 218 10.34 -20.99 11.76
CA LEU A 218 8.94 -20.86 12.15
C LEU A 218 8.01 -20.51 10.97
N HIS A 219 8.48 -19.74 9.99
CA HIS A 219 7.62 -19.04 9.01
C HIS A 219 7.83 -19.42 7.54
N ASP A 220 8.86 -20.18 7.18
CA ASP A 220 9.07 -20.56 5.76
C ASP A 220 8.03 -21.58 5.25
N LYS A 221 7.28 -22.19 6.15
CA LYS A 221 6.19 -23.11 5.82
C LYS A 221 5.00 -22.34 5.28
N ALA A 222 4.47 -22.75 4.13
CA ALA A 222 3.26 -22.16 3.58
C ALA A 222 2.06 -22.37 4.52
N PHE A 223 1.16 -21.39 4.59
CA PHE A 223 0.04 -21.39 5.53
C PHE A 223 -0.86 -22.63 5.42
N TYR A 224 -1.25 -23.04 4.20
CA TYR A 224 -2.09 -24.23 4.02
C TYR A 224 -1.42 -25.52 4.54
N LYS A 225 -0.10 -25.68 4.38
CA LYS A 225 0.65 -26.84 4.89
C LYS A 225 0.70 -26.83 6.41
N PHE A 226 0.89 -25.66 6.99
CA PHE A 226 0.83 -25.49 8.44
C PHE A 226 -0.55 -25.92 8.99
N LEU A 227 -1.64 -25.54 8.33
CA LEU A 227 -2.98 -25.97 8.73
C LEU A 227 -3.19 -27.49 8.58
N GLU A 228 -2.71 -28.09 7.48
CA GLU A 228 -2.76 -29.55 7.27
C GLU A 228 -2.04 -30.31 8.40
N GLU A 229 -0.84 -29.88 8.78
CA GLU A 229 -0.10 -30.48 9.90
C GLU A 229 -0.83 -30.32 11.23
N ILE A 230 -1.44 -29.15 11.50
CA ILE A 230 -2.21 -28.96 12.73
C ILE A 230 -3.43 -29.89 12.76
N MET A 231 -4.09 -30.11 11.61
CA MET A 231 -5.22 -31.04 11.52
C MET A 231 -4.82 -32.48 11.81
N GLU A 232 -3.60 -32.88 11.46
CA GLU A 232 -3.06 -34.22 11.70
C GLU A 232 -2.42 -34.37 13.10
N SER A 233 -1.99 -33.26 13.70
CA SER A 233 -1.35 -33.25 15.02
C SER A 233 -2.37 -33.21 16.16
N ASN A 234 -2.02 -33.83 17.29
CA ASN A 234 -2.74 -33.66 18.56
C ASN A 234 -2.18 -32.55 19.44
N GLN A 235 -1.25 -31.75 18.92
CA GLN A 235 -0.46 -30.82 19.74
C GLN A 235 -1.27 -29.59 20.18
N TRP A 236 -2.09 -29.02 19.29
CA TRP A 236 -2.90 -27.84 19.59
C TRP A 236 -4.33 -28.04 19.11
N ASN A 237 -5.31 -27.67 19.92
CA ASN A 237 -6.74 -27.65 19.56
C ASN A 237 -7.33 -26.24 19.49
N LYS A 238 -6.61 -25.24 20.03
CA LYS A 238 -6.92 -23.82 20.00
C LYS A 238 -5.67 -23.02 19.59
N PHE A 239 -5.78 -22.22 18.54
CA PHE A 239 -4.67 -21.41 18.05
C PHE A 239 -5.15 -20.15 17.36
N MET A 240 -4.27 -19.17 17.26
CA MET A 240 -4.53 -17.86 16.67
C MET A 240 -3.45 -17.55 15.63
N VAL A 241 -3.90 -17.18 14.45
CA VAL A 241 -3.09 -16.76 13.33
C VAL A 241 -3.30 -15.26 13.15
N MET A 242 -2.23 -14.50 13.20
CA MET A 242 -2.24 -13.07 12.87
C MET A 242 -1.79 -12.90 11.42
N THR A 243 -2.36 -11.93 10.71
CA THR A 243 -1.95 -11.64 9.33
C THR A 243 -2.19 -10.17 8.99
N TYR A 244 -1.46 -9.63 8.02
CA TYR A 244 -1.77 -8.33 7.41
C TYR A 244 -2.56 -8.47 6.09
N GLN A 245 -2.84 -9.70 5.64
CA GLN A 245 -3.61 -9.94 4.43
C GLN A 245 -5.10 -9.70 4.67
N VAL A 246 -5.68 -8.78 3.90
CA VAL A 246 -7.11 -8.42 3.97
C VAL A 246 -7.99 -9.42 3.20
N GLU A 247 -7.41 -10.17 2.27
CA GLU A 247 -8.13 -11.17 1.49
C GLU A 247 -8.57 -12.33 2.39
N ARG A 248 -9.86 -12.67 2.29
CA ARG A 248 -10.52 -13.62 3.20
C ARG A 248 -10.08 -15.07 2.94
N VAL A 249 -9.93 -15.83 4.02
CA VAL A 249 -9.51 -17.25 4.13
C VAL A 249 -10.42 -18.19 3.36
N GLY A 250 -11.64 -17.76 3.01
CA GLY A 250 -12.62 -18.53 2.24
C GLY A 250 -12.15 -19.08 0.88
N LYS A 251 -10.91 -18.83 0.45
CA LYS A 251 -10.27 -19.39 -0.76
C LYS A 251 -8.99 -20.21 -0.51
N ILE A 252 -8.60 -20.45 0.74
CA ILE A 252 -7.29 -21.08 1.08
C ILE A 252 -7.24 -22.55 0.71
N PHE A 253 -8.31 -23.28 1.02
CA PHE A 253 -8.49 -24.66 0.61
C PHE A 253 -9.25 -24.69 -0.70
N THR A 254 -8.75 -25.47 -1.66
CA THR A 254 -9.46 -25.75 -2.91
C THR A 254 -9.39 -27.26 -3.14
N GLY A 255 -10.56 -27.92 -3.26
CA GLY A 255 -10.63 -29.38 -3.46
C GLY A 255 -11.02 -30.19 -2.21
N ASN A 256 -10.47 -31.39 -2.05
CA ASN A 256 -10.94 -32.38 -1.05
C ASN A 256 -10.79 -31.92 0.42
N THR A 257 -9.89 -30.98 0.71
CA THR A 257 -9.64 -30.39 2.04
C THR A 257 -10.73 -29.42 2.50
N GLU A 258 -11.50 -28.82 1.58
CA GLU A 258 -12.70 -28.02 1.92
C GLU A 258 -13.74 -28.86 2.70
N ASN A 259 -13.73 -30.19 2.53
CA ASN A 259 -14.64 -31.07 3.25
C ASN A 259 -14.35 -31.19 4.76
N PHE A 260 -13.21 -30.70 5.23
CA PHE A 260 -12.77 -30.83 6.62
C PHE A 260 -12.58 -29.49 7.34
N VAL A 261 -12.71 -28.36 6.65
CA VAL A 261 -12.55 -27.03 7.24
C VAL A 261 -13.83 -26.22 7.03
N CYS A 262 -14.37 -25.65 8.10
CA CYS A 262 -15.42 -24.63 7.99
C CYS A 262 -14.84 -23.25 8.28
N VAL A 263 -15.09 -22.28 7.40
CA VAL A 263 -14.67 -20.89 7.56
C VAL A 263 -15.90 -20.03 7.89
N LYS A 264 -15.79 -19.22 8.95
CA LYS A 264 -16.84 -18.33 9.44
C LYS A 264 -16.25 -16.93 9.66
N GLN A 265 -17.08 -15.91 9.47
CA GLN A 265 -16.71 -14.53 9.77
C GLN A 265 -17.35 -14.11 11.06
N PHE A 266 -16.61 -13.44 11.94
CA PHE A 266 -17.20 -13.02 13.22
C PHE A 266 -18.40 -12.09 13.01
N THR A 267 -18.28 -11.10 12.12
CA THR A 267 -19.40 -10.24 11.67
C THR A 267 -20.65 -10.98 11.17
N SER A 268 -20.55 -12.25 10.78
CA SER A 268 -21.72 -13.01 10.31
C SER A 268 -22.65 -13.44 11.44
N PHE A 269 -22.17 -13.47 12.68
CA PHE A 269 -22.98 -13.81 13.84
C PHE A 269 -23.75 -12.59 14.34
N LYS A 270 -25.08 -12.63 14.25
CA LYS A 270 -25.94 -11.52 14.70
C LYS A 270 -26.24 -11.58 16.20
N SER A 271 -25.97 -12.72 16.84
CA SER A 271 -26.18 -12.91 18.28
C SER A 271 -25.34 -14.07 18.83
N ASP A 272 -25.11 -14.04 20.15
CA ASP A 272 -24.51 -15.14 20.91
C ASP A 272 -25.18 -16.49 20.65
N ARG A 273 -26.51 -16.52 20.55
CA ARG A 273 -27.27 -17.75 20.30
C ARG A 273 -26.98 -18.33 18.92
N GLU A 274 -26.76 -17.47 17.93
CA GLU A 274 -26.39 -17.90 16.58
C GLU A 274 -24.97 -18.46 16.55
N PHE A 275 -24.03 -17.79 17.23
CA PHE A 275 -22.67 -18.29 17.42
C PHE A 275 -22.67 -19.68 18.07
N ASP A 276 -23.35 -19.83 19.21
CA ASP A 276 -23.42 -21.09 19.94
C ASP A 276 -24.04 -22.20 19.09
N LYS A 277 -25.13 -21.90 18.37
CA LYS A 277 -25.78 -22.84 17.45
C LYS A 277 -24.85 -23.31 16.33
N ASP A 278 -24.11 -22.39 15.70
CA ASP A 278 -23.20 -22.71 14.61
C ASP A 278 -21.98 -23.50 15.10
N MET A 279 -21.46 -23.19 16.29
CA MET A 279 -20.37 -23.93 16.91
C MET A 279 -20.78 -25.35 17.30
N GLN A 280 -21.99 -25.52 17.85
CA GLN A 280 -22.55 -26.84 18.12
C GLN A 280 -22.73 -27.65 16.82
N ALA A 281 -23.19 -27.01 15.74
CA ALA A 281 -23.30 -27.64 14.43
C ALA A 281 -21.93 -28.05 13.86
N PHE A 282 -20.90 -27.22 14.00
CA PHE A 282 -19.52 -27.57 13.61
C PHE A 282 -19.02 -28.82 14.34
N ILE A 283 -19.29 -28.94 15.63
CA ILE A 283 -18.77 -30.05 16.42
C ILE A 283 -19.42 -31.37 16.03
N GLN A 284 -20.72 -31.35 15.75
CA GLN A 284 -21.47 -32.51 15.25
C GLN A 284 -21.18 -32.84 13.77
N SER A 285 -20.53 -31.92 13.04
CA SER A 285 -20.24 -32.10 11.62
C SER A 285 -19.03 -33.00 11.35
N LYS A 286 -18.80 -33.29 10.06
CA LYS A 286 -17.57 -33.95 9.56
C LYS A 286 -16.32 -33.06 9.57
N TYR A 287 -16.46 -31.74 9.77
CA TYR A 287 -15.34 -30.81 9.72
C TYR A 287 -14.38 -31.05 10.89
N LYS A 288 -13.07 -31.11 10.64
CA LYS A 288 -12.05 -31.23 11.69
C LYS A 288 -11.63 -29.86 12.23
N MET A 289 -11.69 -28.80 11.43
CA MET A 289 -11.24 -27.46 11.82
C MET A 289 -12.31 -26.40 11.56
N CYS A 290 -12.44 -25.46 12.49
CA CYS A 290 -13.23 -24.24 12.33
C CYS A 290 -12.28 -23.04 12.33
N ILE A 291 -12.32 -22.24 11.27
CA ILE A 291 -11.60 -20.97 11.16
C ILE A 291 -12.60 -19.84 11.36
N ILE A 292 -12.35 -18.97 12.34
CA ILE A 292 -13.13 -17.76 12.60
C ILE A 292 -12.26 -16.57 12.22
N GLU A 293 -12.66 -15.84 11.18
CA GLU A 293 -12.01 -14.60 10.73
C GLU A 293 -12.51 -13.41 11.53
N LEU A 294 -11.58 -12.54 11.92
CA LEU A 294 -11.85 -11.31 12.66
C LEU A 294 -10.98 -10.16 12.14
N ASP A 295 -11.57 -9.00 11.88
CA ASP A 295 -10.84 -7.76 11.59
C ASP A 295 -10.54 -7.02 12.89
N PHE A 296 -9.27 -7.01 13.31
CA PHE A 296 -8.87 -6.42 14.58
C PHE A 296 -9.14 -4.91 14.63
N SER A 297 -9.12 -4.22 13.49
CA SER A 297 -9.41 -2.79 13.40
C SER A 297 -10.83 -2.46 13.86
N ILE A 298 -11.76 -3.39 13.67
CA ILE A 298 -13.18 -3.18 13.91
C ILE A 298 -13.63 -3.95 15.17
N GLU A 299 -13.10 -5.15 15.38
CA GLU A 299 -13.69 -6.16 16.27
C GLU A 299 -12.80 -6.49 17.49
N HIS A 300 -11.71 -5.75 17.74
CA HIS A 300 -10.77 -6.02 18.85
C HIS A 300 -11.43 -6.23 20.22
N GLN A 301 -12.54 -5.54 20.49
CA GLN A 301 -13.29 -5.66 21.75
C GLN A 301 -13.89 -7.06 22.00
N HIS A 302 -14.06 -7.87 20.95
CA HIS A 302 -14.67 -9.20 21.02
C HIS A 302 -13.65 -10.33 21.21
N MET A 303 -12.35 -10.04 21.18
CA MET A 303 -11.28 -11.03 21.29
C MET A 303 -11.41 -11.88 22.56
N ASN A 304 -11.54 -11.25 23.73
CA ASN A 304 -11.65 -11.98 25.01
C ASN A 304 -12.95 -12.77 25.14
N TYR A 305 -14.03 -12.27 24.53
CA TYR A 305 -15.29 -13.00 24.45
C TYR A 305 -15.15 -14.27 23.61
N LEU A 306 -14.51 -14.17 22.44
CA LEU A 306 -14.23 -15.31 21.57
C LEU A 306 -13.34 -16.33 22.27
N LYS A 307 -12.28 -15.89 22.95
CA LYS A 307 -11.42 -16.76 23.75
C LYS A 307 -12.24 -17.58 24.75
N TYR A 308 -13.07 -16.89 25.55
CA TYR A 308 -13.93 -17.53 26.56
C TYR A 308 -14.89 -18.55 25.93
N LYS A 309 -15.55 -18.17 24.83
CA LYS A 309 -16.48 -19.06 24.12
C LYS A 309 -15.79 -20.30 23.57
N VAL A 310 -14.64 -20.14 22.91
CA VAL A 310 -13.87 -21.25 22.36
C VAL A 310 -13.35 -22.18 23.46
N GLU A 311 -12.84 -21.64 24.56
CA GLU A 311 -12.35 -22.44 25.68
C GLU A 311 -13.46 -23.24 26.38
N ASN A 312 -14.63 -22.63 26.58
CA ASN A 312 -15.76 -23.35 27.16
C ASN A 312 -16.28 -24.43 26.23
N LEU A 313 -16.41 -24.10 24.94
CA LEU A 313 -16.79 -25.06 23.92
C LEU A 313 -15.85 -26.27 23.97
N LEU A 314 -14.54 -26.07 23.88
CA LEU A 314 -13.56 -27.17 23.93
C LEU A 314 -13.53 -27.93 25.27
N LYS A 315 -13.95 -27.32 26.39
CA LYS A 315 -14.08 -28.01 27.68
C LYS A 315 -15.32 -28.90 27.76
N GLU A 316 -16.40 -28.50 27.10
CA GLU A 316 -17.67 -29.25 27.05
C GLU A 316 -17.56 -30.52 26.20
N PHE A 317 -16.59 -30.59 25.28
CA PHE A 317 -16.37 -31.74 24.42
C PHE A 317 -15.17 -32.58 24.85
N ASP A 318 -15.35 -33.89 24.78
CA ASP A 318 -14.38 -34.88 25.24
C ASP A 318 -13.02 -34.76 24.53
N LYS A 319 -11.93 -35.14 25.23
CA LYS A 319 -10.54 -35.08 24.73
C LYS A 319 -10.31 -35.96 23.50
N GLU A 320 -11.23 -36.86 23.18
CA GLU A 320 -11.21 -37.73 21.99
C GLU A 320 -11.62 -37.00 20.70
N ASN A 321 -12.19 -35.79 20.79
CA ASN A 321 -12.55 -35.01 19.61
C ASN A 321 -11.31 -34.31 19.00
N GLU A 322 -10.88 -34.75 17.81
CA GLU A 322 -9.82 -34.13 16.98
C GLU A 322 -10.18 -32.72 16.46
N LYS A 323 -11.17 -32.05 17.04
CA LYS A 323 -11.68 -30.75 16.57
C LYS A 323 -10.69 -29.63 16.89
N LYS A 324 -10.46 -28.76 15.92
CA LYS A 324 -9.52 -27.64 15.99
C LYS A 324 -10.25 -26.33 15.77
N ILE A 325 -9.92 -25.29 16.53
CA ILE A 325 -10.44 -23.94 16.33
C ILE A 325 -9.28 -22.98 16.12
N CYS A 326 -9.33 -22.28 14.99
CA CYS A 326 -8.38 -21.25 14.58
C CYS A 326 -9.06 -19.89 14.59
N LEU A 327 -8.47 -18.92 15.29
CA LEU A 327 -8.83 -17.51 15.13
C LEU A 327 -7.86 -16.88 14.12
N VAL A 328 -8.36 -16.41 12.97
CA VAL A 328 -7.55 -15.62 12.04
C VAL A 328 -7.84 -14.15 12.30
N VAL A 329 -6.85 -13.45 12.86
CA VAL A 329 -6.92 -12.05 13.23
C VAL A 329 -6.24 -11.23 12.15
N VAL A 330 -7.06 -10.53 11.36
CA VAL A 330 -6.60 -9.63 10.31
C VAL A 330 -6.21 -8.30 10.94
N LEU A 331 -4.94 -7.96 10.77
CA LEU A 331 -4.31 -6.72 11.15
C LEU A 331 -4.17 -5.82 9.91
N SER A 332 -3.87 -4.57 10.19
CA SER A 332 -3.70 -3.46 9.26
C SER A 332 -2.58 -2.55 9.79
N ARG A 333 -1.69 -2.14 8.89
CA ARG A 333 -0.64 -1.16 9.20
C ARG A 333 -1.16 0.27 9.24
N ARG A 334 -2.29 0.52 8.57
CA ARG A 334 -2.83 1.85 8.32
C ARG A 334 -3.53 2.45 9.53
N ILE A 335 -4.14 1.58 10.33
CA ILE A 335 -5.00 1.98 11.45
C ILE A 335 -4.18 1.87 12.73
N ASP A 336 -4.12 2.97 13.48
CA ASP A 336 -3.63 2.93 14.85
C ASP A 336 -4.64 2.17 15.70
N TYR A 337 -4.21 1.02 16.23
CA TYR A 337 -5.06 0.26 17.12
C TYR A 337 -5.03 0.94 18.48
N PRO A 338 -6.19 1.10 19.14
CA PRO A 338 -6.22 1.60 20.50
C PRO A 338 -5.54 0.61 21.49
N LYS A 339 -5.33 -0.65 21.09
CA LYS A 339 -4.80 -1.73 21.93
C LYS A 339 -3.95 -2.71 21.12
N ALA A 340 -2.92 -3.28 21.76
CA ALA A 340 -2.18 -4.41 21.22
C ALA A 340 -3.05 -5.68 21.20
N VAL A 341 -2.72 -6.64 20.33
CA VAL A 341 -3.34 -7.96 20.29
C VAL A 341 -3.06 -8.68 21.62
N PRO A 342 -4.05 -9.30 22.26
CA PRO A 342 -3.82 -9.98 23.54
C PRO A 342 -2.96 -11.24 23.35
N LEU A 343 -2.09 -11.50 24.34
CA LEU A 343 -1.43 -12.78 24.51
C LEU A 343 -2.33 -13.70 25.35
N TYR A 344 -2.63 -14.89 24.84
CA TYR A 344 -3.45 -15.91 25.44
C TYR A 344 -2.60 -17.09 25.91
N ARG A 345 -2.58 -17.29 27.22
CA ARG A 345 -1.93 -18.46 27.84
C ARG A 345 -2.50 -19.75 27.27
N GLU A 346 -1.62 -20.71 26.95
CA GLU A 346 -1.93 -22.02 26.33
C GLU A 346 -2.48 -21.98 24.90
N TRP A 347 -2.61 -20.81 24.28
CA TRP A 347 -2.95 -20.72 22.86
C TRP A 347 -1.68 -20.69 22.03
N TYR A 348 -1.66 -21.45 20.93
CA TYR A 348 -0.58 -21.30 19.96
C TYR A 348 -0.84 -20.04 19.12
N GLN A 349 0.06 -19.06 19.17
CA GLN A 349 -0.05 -17.80 18.43
C GLN A 349 1.08 -17.69 17.42
N ILE A 350 0.75 -17.39 16.16
CA ILE A 350 1.74 -17.28 15.07
C ILE A 350 1.31 -16.20 14.08
N MET A 351 2.28 -15.55 13.44
CA MET A 351 2.05 -14.61 12.33
C MET A 351 2.20 -15.33 10.99
N PHE A 352 1.35 -14.99 10.02
CA PHE A 352 1.53 -15.30 8.62
C PHE A 352 1.26 -14.03 7.80
N ASP A 353 2.28 -13.49 7.13
CA ASP A 353 2.09 -12.31 6.26
C ASP A 353 1.19 -12.64 5.08
N GLU A 354 1.38 -13.81 4.47
CA GLU A 354 0.57 -14.32 3.36
C GLU A 354 -0.11 -15.62 3.77
N LEU A 355 -1.42 -15.68 3.57
CA LEU A 355 -2.27 -16.83 3.75
C LEU A 355 -2.33 -17.64 2.43
N GLU A 356 -1.20 -18.26 2.06
CA GLU A 356 -1.08 -18.88 0.74
C GLU A 356 -2.08 -20.03 0.53
N THR A 357 -2.61 -20.13 -0.69
CA THR A 357 -3.58 -21.16 -1.08
C THR A 357 -2.88 -22.35 -1.75
N GLN A 358 -3.53 -23.52 -1.74
CA GLN A 358 -3.00 -24.75 -2.34
C GLN A 358 -2.85 -24.65 -3.87
N ASN A 359 -3.73 -23.88 -4.53
CA ASN A 359 -3.73 -23.67 -5.97
C ASN A 359 -3.24 -22.26 -6.32
N LYS A 360 -1.93 -22.11 -6.57
CA LYS A 360 -1.34 -20.85 -7.06
C LYS A 360 -1.93 -20.36 -8.40
N GLU A 361 -2.63 -21.22 -9.14
CA GLU A 361 -3.19 -20.90 -10.47
C GLU A 361 -4.51 -20.12 -10.42
N LEU A 362 -5.25 -20.14 -9.30
CA LEU A 362 -6.55 -19.46 -9.17
C LEU A 362 -6.41 -18.09 -8.51
N GLY A 363 -5.78 -17.17 -9.24
CA GLY A 363 -6.17 -15.76 -9.22
C GLY A 363 -5.52 -14.87 -8.18
N ALA A 364 -4.21 -14.66 -8.26
CA ALA A 364 -3.60 -13.42 -7.79
C ALA A 364 -4.05 -12.27 -8.71
N LYS A 365 -5.25 -11.72 -8.46
CA LYS A 365 -5.67 -10.46 -9.07
C LYS A 365 -4.82 -9.28 -8.58
N ASP A 366 -4.14 -9.43 -7.45
CA ASP A 366 -3.15 -8.48 -6.96
C ASP A 366 -1.77 -8.80 -7.58
N LYS A 367 -1.61 -8.43 -8.86
CA LYS A 367 -0.36 -8.60 -9.62
C LYS A 367 0.83 -7.81 -9.06
N ARG A 368 0.60 -6.96 -8.05
CA ARG A 368 1.53 -5.90 -7.65
C ARG A 368 2.76 -6.42 -6.90
N ALA A 369 2.72 -7.58 -6.24
CA ALA A 369 3.94 -8.16 -5.70
C ALA A 369 3.80 -9.67 -5.56
N GLN A 370 4.62 -10.46 -6.27
CA GLN A 370 4.60 -11.93 -6.21
C GLN A 370 5.88 -12.54 -5.60
N PHE A 371 6.84 -11.72 -5.17
CA PHE A 371 8.10 -12.16 -4.56
C PHE A 371 7.97 -12.42 -3.06
N LYS A 372 9.00 -13.03 -2.44
CA LYS A 372 9.13 -13.18 -0.98
C LYS A 372 10.37 -12.44 -0.48
N ILE A 373 10.35 -11.99 0.77
CA ILE A 373 11.54 -11.44 1.43
C ILE A 373 12.50 -12.59 1.76
N THR A 374 13.46 -12.83 0.87
CA THR A 374 14.47 -13.89 0.97
C THR A 374 15.83 -13.32 1.40
N ASP A 375 16.72 -14.18 1.88
CA ASP A 375 18.07 -13.76 2.27
C ASP A 375 18.88 -13.24 1.08
N ASP A 376 18.61 -13.73 -0.12
CA ASP A 376 19.22 -13.21 -1.34
C ASP A 376 18.68 -11.84 -1.71
N LEU A 377 17.38 -11.57 -1.50
CA LEU A 377 16.82 -10.23 -1.67
C LEU A 377 17.42 -9.23 -0.67
N LEU A 378 17.61 -9.64 0.57
CA LEU A 378 18.22 -8.79 1.61
C LEU A 378 19.67 -8.42 1.29
N LYS A 379 20.39 -9.16 0.44
CA LYS A 379 21.75 -8.79 0.02
C LYS A 379 21.79 -7.72 -1.07
N LEU A 380 20.66 -7.47 -1.74
CA LEU A 380 20.60 -6.56 -2.87
C LEU A 380 20.48 -5.10 -2.42
N SER A 381 21.25 -4.25 -3.10
CA SER A 381 21.08 -2.80 -3.07
C SER A 381 19.78 -2.37 -3.76
N THR A 382 19.29 -1.17 -3.45
CA THR A 382 18.12 -0.58 -4.14
C THR A 382 18.29 -0.59 -5.66
N LYS A 383 19.52 -0.32 -6.14
CA LYS A 383 19.86 -0.33 -7.56
C LYS A 383 19.68 -1.70 -8.20
N GLU A 384 20.13 -2.76 -7.54
CA GLU A 384 19.97 -4.13 -8.05
C GLU A 384 18.49 -4.54 -8.04
N ILE A 385 17.72 -4.12 -7.05
CA ILE A 385 16.28 -4.39 -6.97
C ILE A 385 15.51 -3.72 -8.11
N ILE A 386 15.83 -2.47 -8.45
CA ILE A 386 15.20 -1.76 -9.58
C ILE A 386 15.35 -2.53 -10.89
N LEU A 387 16.44 -3.29 -11.06
CA LEU A 387 16.72 -4.07 -12.27
C LEU A 387 16.04 -5.44 -12.29
N ARG A 388 15.31 -5.82 -11.23
CA ARG A 388 14.69 -7.14 -11.09
C ARG A 388 13.22 -7.12 -11.45
N SER A 389 12.92 -7.69 -12.61
CA SER A 389 11.54 -7.80 -13.13
C SER A 389 10.62 -8.70 -12.30
N ASP A 390 11.17 -9.59 -11.47
CA ASP A 390 10.40 -10.42 -10.54
C ASP A 390 9.92 -9.66 -9.30
N ILE A 391 10.51 -8.49 -9.01
CA ILE A 391 10.11 -7.60 -7.91
C ILE A 391 9.18 -6.52 -8.45
N PHE A 392 9.59 -5.85 -9.53
CA PHE A 392 8.79 -4.85 -10.21
C PHE A 392 8.69 -5.17 -11.69
N ASN A 393 7.53 -5.65 -12.12
CA ASN A 393 7.28 -5.89 -13.54
C ASN A 393 6.90 -4.57 -14.22
N PHE A 394 7.87 -3.92 -14.85
CA PHE A 394 7.66 -2.63 -15.50
C PHE A 394 6.55 -2.69 -16.55
N LYS A 395 6.54 -3.73 -17.39
CA LYS A 395 5.54 -3.94 -18.43
C LYS A 395 4.11 -4.03 -17.89
N GLU A 396 3.90 -4.68 -16.75
CA GLU A 396 2.57 -4.79 -16.16
C GLU A 396 2.13 -3.51 -15.42
N ASN A 397 3.07 -2.67 -14.98
CA ASN A 397 2.77 -1.50 -14.14
C ASN A 397 2.90 -0.15 -14.88
N ILE A 398 3.50 -0.11 -16.08
CA ILE A 398 3.79 1.13 -16.80
C ILE A 398 2.57 2.01 -17.07
N SER A 399 1.43 1.40 -17.42
CA SER A 399 0.17 2.14 -17.62
C SER A 399 -0.23 2.90 -16.36
N TYR A 400 -0.17 2.22 -15.21
CA TYR A 400 -0.52 2.82 -13.91
C TYR A 400 0.46 3.93 -13.53
N ILE A 401 1.77 3.73 -13.74
CA ILE A 401 2.78 4.74 -13.43
C ILE A 401 2.59 5.99 -14.30
N ILE A 402 2.34 5.81 -15.60
CA ILE A 402 2.17 6.92 -16.54
C ILE A 402 0.87 7.67 -16.29
N GLU A 403 -0.22 6.96 -15.99
CA GLU A 403 -1.49 7.56 -15.57
C GLU A 403 -1.27 8.46 -14.35
N ASN A 404 -0.66 7.93 -13.29
CA ASN A 404 -0.35 8.70 -12.08
C ASN A 404 0.57 9.90 -12.37
N ALA A 405 1.57 9.73 -13.23
CA ALA A 405 2.47 10.81 -13.62
C ALA A 405 1.74 11.93 -14.38
N LEU A 406 0.86 11.59 -15.32
CA LEU A 406 0.07 12.56 -16.07
C LEU A 406 -0.95 13.29 -15.18
N MET A 407 -1.59 12.57 -14.26
CA MET A 407 -2.54 13.14 -13.30
C MET A 407 -1.92 14.20 -12.37
N LYS A 408 -0.59 14.20 -12.20
CA LYS A 408 0.14 15.22 -11.43
C LYS A 408 0.31 16.54 -12.17
N PHE A 409 0.00 16.62 -13.46
CA PHE A 409 0.11 17.86 -14.22
C PHE A 409 -1.17 18.69 -14.15
N ASN A 410 -1.02 20.02 -14.16
CA ASN A 410 -2.15 20.95 -14.20
C ASN A 410 -2.33 21.50 -15.62
N PRO A 411 -3.34 21.05 -16.39
CA PRO A 411 -3.52 21.50 -17.76
C PRO A 411 -4.09 22.92 -17.78
N VAL A 412 -3.38 23.85 -18.44
CA VAL A 412 -3.82 25.24 -18.58
C VAL A 412 -4.46 25.43 -19.95
N ASN A 413 -5.67 26.01 -19.96
CA ASN A 413 -6.50 26.21 -21.16
C ASN A 413 -7.04 24.93 -21.81
N TYR A 414 -7.13 23.83 -21.04
CA TYR A 414 -7.71 22.55 -21.47
C TYR A 414 -9.00 22.26 -20.67
N PRO A 415 -10.11 21.86 -21.31
CA PRO A 415 -11.25 21.31 -20.58
C PRO A 415 -10.82 20.05 -19.83
N VAL A 416 -11.15 19.93 -18.53
CA VAL A 416 -10.77 18.78 -17.70
C VAL A 416 -11.18 17.45 -18.36
N SER A 417 -12.39 17.41 -18.94
CA SER A 417 -12.91 16.23 -19.66
C SER A 417 -12.04 15.77 -20.82
N ASP A 418 -11.42 16.70 -21.54
CA ASP A 418 -10.59 16.37 -22.69
C ASP A 418 -9.24 15.81 -22.20
N TYR A 419 -8.74 16.30 -21.06
CA TYR A 419 -7.46 15.85 -20.49
C TYR A 419 -7.61 14.45 -19.89
N ASP A 420 -8.73 14.19 -19.23
CA ASP A 420 -9.08 12.85 -18.76
C ASP A 420 -9.19 11.87 -19.94
N ALA A 421 -9.80 12.28 -21.06
CA ALA A 421 -9.86 11.47 -22.28
C ALA A 421 -8.46 11.20 -22.86
N TYR A 422 -7.57 12.18 -22.80
CA TYR A 422 -6.17 12.05 -23.21
C TYR A 422 -5.42 11.01 -22.36
N ILE A 423 -5.48 11.13 -21.03
CA ILE A 423 -4.84 10.19 -20.10
C ILE A 423 -5.38 8.78 -20.30
N ASN A 424 -6.69 8.63 -20.44
CA ASN A 424 -7.33 7.34 -20.70
C ASN A 424 -6.86 6.72 -22.03
N CYS A 425 -6.74 7.51 -23.09
CA CYS A 425 -6.26 7.04 -24.39
C CYS A 425 -4.83 6.47 -24.29
N ILE A 426 -3.92 7.18 -23.62
CA ILE A 426 -2.54 6.73 -23.43
C ILE A 426 -2.50 5.45 -22.59
N SER A 427 -3.18 5.46 -21.45
CA SER A 427 -3.18 4.34 -20.49
C SER A 427 -3.71 3.05 -21.13
N ILE A 428 -4.76 3.14 -21.95
CA ILE A 428 -5.36 1.99 -22.65
C ILE A 428 -4.49 1.48 -23.81
N ASN A 429 -3.60 2.29 -24.37
CA ASN A 429 -2.83 1.89 -25.56
C ASN A 429 -1.38 1.51 -25.23
N ILE A 430 -0.77 2.10 -24.21
CA ILE A 430 0.64 1.89 -23.91
C ILE A 430 0.98 0.44 -23.56
N TYR A 431 0.09 -0.30 -22.90
CA TYR A 431 0.35 -1.71 -22.55
C TYR A 431 0.49 -2.63 -23.78
N LYS A 432 0.01 -2.20 -24.95
CA LYS A 432 0.12 -2.93 -26.23
C LYS A 432 1.45 -2.71 -26.93
N GLU A 433 2.18 -1.66 -26.57
CA GLU A 433 3.34 -1.15 -27.29
C GLU A 433 4.64 -1.65 -26.62
N ILE A 434 4.93 -2.94 -26.80
CA ILE A 434 6.04 -3.63 -26.09
C ILE A 434 7.38 -2.93 -26.30
N GLU A 435 7.72 -2.56 -27.53
CA GLU A 435 8.98 -1.88 -27.85
C GLU A 435 9.08 -0.50 -27.18
N LEU A 436 7.95 0.22 -27.09
CA LEU A 436 7.91 1.50 -26.39
C LEU A 436 8.16 1.31 -24.90
N ILE A 437 7.53 0.31 -24.29
CA ILE A 437 7.71 -0.02 -22.86
C ILE A 437 9.18 -0.31 -22.57
N GLU A 438 9.84 -1.12 -23.39
CA GLU A 438 11.26 -1.48 -23.24
C GLU A 438 12.16 -0.23 -23.33
N LEU A 439 11.87 0.69 -24.23
CA LEU A 439 12.59 1.97 -24.33
C LEU A 439 12.38 2.85 -23.09
N PHE A 440 11.15 2.95 -22.59
CA PHE A 440 10.84 3.67 -21.35
C PHE A 440 11.58 3.07 -20.16
N GLU A 441 11.55 1.74 -20.01
CA GLU A 441 12.25 1.01 -18.95
C GLU A 441 13.75 1.29 -19.01
N SER A 442 14.37 1.16 -20.19
CA SER A 442 15.80 1.43 -20.37
C SER A 442 16.17 2.86 -19.99
N LYS A 443 15.37 3.86 -20.40
CA LYS A 443 15.65 5.28 -20.11
C LYS A 443 15.56 5.60 -18.63
N VAL A 444 14.54 5.08 -17.96
CA VAL A 444 14.35 5.30 -16.52
C VAL A 444 15.44 4.59 -15.72
N ILE A 445 15.77 3.35 -16.10
CA ILE A 445 16.87 2.60 -15.49
C ILE A 445 18.20 3.36 -15.66
N ASP A 446 18.51 3.86 -16.84
CA ASP A 446 19.75 4.59 -17.09
C ASP A 446 19.79 5.92 -16.33
N TYR A 447 18.66 6.59 -16.17
CA TYR A 447 18.55 7.77 -15.31
C TYR A 447 18.93 7.43 -13.86
N PHE A 448 18.40 6.35 -13.30
CA PHE A 448 18.70 5.96 -11.91
C PHE A 448 20.12 5.40 -11.74
N LYS A 449 20.67 4.70 -12.74
CA LYS A 449 22.07 4.27 -12.73
C LYS A 449 23.04 5.46 -12.62
N ASN A 450 22.70 6.58 -13.25
CA ASN A 450 23.54 7.79 -13.31
C ASN A 450 23.32 8.76 -12.15
N ASN A 451 22.27 8.57 -11.33
CA ASN A 451 21.94 9.41 -10.18
C ASN A 451 21.93 8.59 -8.88
N SER A 452 22.88 7.64 -8.75
CA SER A 452 22.91 6.67 -7.65
C SER A 452 22.94 7.30 -6.26
N ASP A 453 23.54 8.48 -6.14
CA ASP A 453 23.73 9.16 -4.85
C ASP A 453 22.42 9.73 -4.28
N LEU A 454 21.34 9.75 -5.09
CA LEU A 454 19.99 10.15 -4.67
C LEU A 454 19.13 8.98 -4.21
N ILE A 455 19.59 7.73 -4.40
CA ILE A 455 18.81 6.54 -4.08
C ILE A 455 19.22 6.03 -2.71
N GLU A 456 18.35 6.24 -1.73
CA GLU A 456 18.53 5.72 -0.38
C GLU A 456 18.42 4.19 -0.32
N ASP A 457 18.89 3.59 0.78
CA ASP A 457 18.74 2.16 1.02
C ASP A 457 17.26 1.82 1.28
N TRP A 458 16.68 0.97 0.43
CA TRP A 458 15.31 0.53 0.53
C TRP A 458 14.96 -0.05 1.89
N LYS A 459 15.90 -0.75 2.54
CA LYS A 459 15.69 -1.37 3.86
C LYS A 459 15.41 -0.34 4.94
N LYS A 460 15.87 0.89 4.75
CA LYS A 460 15.61 2.03 5.62
C LYS A 460 14.31 2.71 5.21
N CYS A 461 14.18 3.05 3.93
CA CYS A 461 13.05 3.86 3.45
C CYS A 461 11.68 3.22 3.69
N ILE A 462 11.55 1.89 3.56
CA ILE A 462 10.26 1.23 3.74
C ILE A 462 9.70 1.31 5.17
N PHE A 463 10.50 1.76 6.15
CA PHE A 463 10.12 1.95 7.55
C PHE A 463 10.21 3.39 8.04
N THR A 464 10.91 4.26 7.32
CA THR A 464 11.07 5.68 7.70
C THR A 464 10.16 6.62 6.91
N ASP A 465 9.76 6.22 5.70
CA ASP A 465 8.80 7.00 4.90
C ASP A 465 7.37 6.70 5.36
N LYS A 466 6.74 7.72 5.96
CA LYS A 466 5.38 7.63 6.47
C LYS A 466 4.36 7.30 5.37
N GLU A 467 4.49 7.87 4.18
CA GLU A 467 3.53 7.65 3.10
C GLU A 467 3.60 6.20 2.62
N ILE A 468 4.81 5.67 2.45
CA ILE A 468 5.03 4.27 2.09
C ILE A 468 4.47 3.36 3.19
N CYS A 469 4.79 3.63 4.46
CA CYS A 469 4.29 2.81 5.58
C CYS A 469 2.76 2.81 5.67
N ASP A 470 2.12 3.97 5.53
CA ASP A 470 0.66 4.12 5.62
C ASP A 470 -0.06 3.51 4.41
N GLN A 471 0.58 3.44 3.24
CA GLN A 471 -0.01 2.84 2.04
C GLN A 471 0.23 1.33 1.94
N SER A 472 1.21 0.80 2.67
CA SER A 472 1.65 -0.60 2.55
C SER A 472 0.96 -1.53 3.54
N ARG A 473 0.78 -2.79 3.15
CA ARG A 473 0.17 -3.84 4.00
C ARG A 473 1.21 -4.64 4.76
N ASP A 474 2.35 -4.89 4.13
CA ASP A 474 3.45 -5.75 4.56
C ASP A 474 4.80 -5.18 4.04
N ALA A 475 5.94 -5.72 4.48
CA ALA A 475 7.25 -5.30 3.96
C ALA A 475 7.39 -5.44 2.43
N LYS A 476 6.71 -6.43 1.85
CA LYS A 476 6.75 -6.72 0.41
C LYS A 476 6.07 -5.63 -0.41
N SER A 477 4.85 -5.26 -0.05
CA SER A 477 4.12 -4.13 -0.63
C SER A 477 4.79 -2.80 -0.33
N ALA A 478 5.46 -2.66 0.83
CA ALA A 478 6.27 -1.49 1.13
C ALA A 478 7.47 -1.35 0.19
N LEU A 479 8.21 -2.44 -0.05
CA LEU A 479 9.28 -2.46 -1.04
C LEU A 479 8.73 -2.15 -2.44
N PHE A 480 7.62 -2.79 -2.84
CA PHE A 480 7.02 -2.51 -4.14
C PHE A 480 6.60 -1.04 -4.30
N ASN A 481 5.95 -0.45 -3.30
CA ASN A 481 5.53 0.96 -3.30
C ASN A 481 6.73 1.91 -3.33
N TYR A 482 7.80 1.59 -2.59
CA TYR A 482 9.04 2.35 -2.62
C TYR A 482 9.67 2.36 -4.02
N ILE A 483 9.83 1.17 -4.64
CA ILE A 483 10.37 1.05 -5.99
C ILE A 483 9.46 1.74 -7.02
N SER A 484 8.14 1.60 -6.86
CA SER A 484 7.16 2.30 -7.70
C SER A 484 7.32 3.82 -7.62
N SER A 485 7.49 4.36 -6.41
CA SER A 485 7.67 5.79 -6.17
C SER A 485 8.96 6.33 -6.84
N ILE A 486 10.06 5.57 -6.72
CA ILE A 486 11.32 5.90 -7.43
C ILE A 486 11.08 5.92 -8.94
N LEU A 487 10.53 4.84 -9.50
CA LEU A 487 10.30 4.73 -10.94
C LEU A 487 9.33 5.80 -11.46
N GLU A 488 8.29 6.11 -10.69
CA GLU A 488 7.33 7.17 -11.00
C GLU A 488 8.01 8.53 -11.08
N GLU A 489 9.00 8.82 -10.24
CA GLU A 489 9.79 10.06 -10.35
C GLU A 489 10.51 10.17 -11.70
N GLY A 490 11.16 9.08 -12.12
CA GLY A 490 11.86 9.00 -13.41
C GLY A 490 10.91 9.13 -14.59
N ILE A 491 9.77 8.44 -14.54
CA ILE A 491 8.71 8.52 -15.54
C ILE A 491 8.11 9.91 -15.60
N LEU A 492 7.80 10.53 -14.47
CA LEU A 492 7.23 11.87 -14.41
C LEU A 492 8.15 12.89 -15.09
N LYS A 493 9.46 12.82 -14.84
CA LYS A 493 10.46 13.66 -15.52
C LYS A 493 10.49 13.41 -17.02
N LEU A 494 10.50 12.15 -17.43
CA LEU A 494 10.55 11.75 -18.83
C LEU A 494 9.30 12.23 -19.60
N VAL A 495 8.11 11.88 -19.08
CA VAL A 495 6.82 12.30 -19.64
C VAL A 495 6.73 13.81 -19.69
N PHE A 496 7.09 14.53 -18.63
CA PHE A 496 7.06 16.00 -18.64
C PHE A 496 7.89 16.60 -19.78
N GLN A 497 9.11 16.11 -19.99
CA GLN A 497 9.98 16.61 -21.05
C GLN A 497 9.45 16.26 -22.44
N MET A 498 8.81 15.09 -22.59
CA MET A 498 8.16 14.68 -23.83
C MET A 498 6.91 15.50 -24.13
N GLU A 499 6.10 15.83 -23.11
CA GLU A 499 4.95 16.73 -23.23
C GLU A 499 5.40 18.12 -23.67
N LYS A 500 6.46 18.66 -23.05
CA LYS A 500 7.07 19.93 -23.45
C LYS A 500 7.59 19.89 -24.90
N ALA A 501 8.08 18.74 -25.35
CA ALA A 501 8.54 18.51 -26.72
C ALA A 501 7.39 18.20 -27.71
N GLN A 502 6.13 18.15 -27.25
CA GLN A 502 4.95 17.71 -28.00
C GLN A 502 5.12 16.32 -28.63
N ALA A 503 5.90 15.46 -27.98
CA ALA A 503 6.22 14.14 -28.47
C ALA A 503 5.23 13.08 -27.99
N PHE A 504 4.79 13.14 -26.74
CA PHE A 504 4.11 11.98 -26.13
C PHE A 504 2.78 11.63 -26.80
N SER A 505 1.93 12.64 -27.04
CA SER A 505 0.67 12.48 -27.77
C SER A 505 0.87 11.98 -29.20
N SER A 506 1.88 12.49 -29.92
CA SER A 506 2.10 12.13 -31.34
C SER A 506 2.32 10.63 -31.61
N TYR A 507 2.70 9.85 -30.59
CA TYR A 507 2.83 8.40 -30.72
C TYR A 507 1.46 7.69 -30.81
N PHE A 508 0.49 8.11 -30.00
CA PHE A 508 -0.79 7.41 -29.80
C PHE A 508 -1.93 7.90 -30.70
N TYR A 509 -1.77 9.03 -31.40
CA TYR A 509 -2.79 9.60 -32.28
C TYR A 509 -2.65 9.19 -33.76
N SER A 510 -1.87 8.15 -34.04
CA SER A 510 -1.62 7.63 -35.39
C SER A 510 -2.57 6.46 -35.73
N SER A 511 -3.14 6.44 -36.94
CA SER A 511 -4.02 5.36 -37.45
C SER A 511 -3.27 4.03 -37.62
N ASP A 512 -3.93 2.88 -37.82
CA ASP A 512 -3.23 1.61 -38.14
C ASP A 512 -2.84 1.51 -39.63
N ASP A 513 -2.30 2.59 -40.21
CA ASP A 513 -1.84 2.62 -41.61
C ASP A 513 -0.30 2.57 -41.71
N ASP A 514 0.21 2.27 -42.92
CA ASP A 514 1.66 2.18 -43.16
C ASP A 514 2.41 3.47 -42.79
N ILE A 515 1.73 4.62 -42.87
CA ILE A 515 2.27 5.94 -42.53
C ILE A 515 2.52 6.03 -41.02
N SER A 516 1.58 5.56 -40.22
CA SER A 516 1.70 5.49 -38.76
C SER A 516 2.84 4.61 -38.30
N CYS A 517 3.09 3.47 -38.96
CA CYS A 517 4.25 2.63 -38.65
C CYS A 517 5.56 3.41 -38.80
N ILE A 518 5.72 4.15 -39.91
CA ILE A 518 6.89 5.00 -40.16
C ILE A 518 6.99 6.13 -39.13
N LEU A 519 5.87 6.76 -38.77
CA LEU A 519 5.85 7.80 -37.73
C LEU A 519 6.23 7.23 -36.35
N LYS A 520 5.76 6.03 -35.98
CA LYS A 520 6.18 5.35 -34.75
C LYS A 520 7.66 4.99 -34.77
N ASP A 521 8.22 4.59 -35.91
CA ASP A 521 9.67 4.35 -36.07
C ASP A 521 10.50 5.62 -35.89
N ILE A 522 10.11 6.70 -36.56
CA ILE A 522 10.73 8.03 -36.41
C ILE A 522 10.66 8.48 -34.95
N TRP A 523 9.51 8.25 -34.31
CA TRP A 523 9.31 8.55 -32.89
C TRP A 523 10.28 7.77 -32.01
N ARG A 524 10.34 6.43 -32.17
CA ARG A 524 11.24 5.55 -31.40
C ARG A 524 12.70 5.96 -31.55
N MET A 525 13.15 6.20 -32.78
CA MET A 525 14.53 6.63 -33.05
C MET A 525 14.87 8.00 -32.45
N ASN A 526 13.92 8.93 -32.40
CA ASN A 526 14.12 10.20 -31.70
C ASN A 526 14.14 10.01 -30.19
N PHE A 527 13.28 9.14 -29.66
CA PHE A 527 13.21 8.82 -28.24
C PHE A 527 14.47 8.08 -27.74
N GLU A 528 15.04 7.19 -28.54
CA GLU A 528 16.34 6.54 -28.27
C GLU A 528 17.45 7.57 -28.07
N LYS A 529 17.43 8.69 -28.82
CA LYS A 529 18.39 9.79 -28.68
C LYS A 529 17.99 10.81 -27.61
N PHE A 530 16.79 10.71 -27.06
CA PHE A 530 16.27 11.63 -26.05
C PHE A 530 16.89 11.32 -24.68
N CYS A 531 17.39 12.34 -24.00
CA CYS A 531 18.04 12.18 -22.70
C CYS A 531 17.25 12.93 -21.62
N ILE A 532 17.05 12.29 -20.48
CA ILE A 532 16.40 12.93 -19.32
C ILE A 532 17.34 14.01 -18.77
N GLU A 533 16.91 15.27 -18.77
CA GLU A 533 17.67 16.36 -18.15
C GLU A 533 17.85 16.12 -16.64
N GLN A 534 19.10 16.01 -16.18
CA GLN A 534 19.42 15.61 -14.80
C GLN A 534 19.10 16.69 -13.73
N ASN A 535 19.09 17.97 -14.10
CA ASN A 535 18.99 19.09 -13.13
C ASN A 535 17.55 19.56 -12.83
N MET A 536 16.53 18.82 -13.26
CA MET A 536 15.14 19.24 -13.11
C MET A 536 14.61 18.93 -11.69
N LYS A 537 14.34 19.97 -10.89
CA LYS A 537 13.78 19.84 -9.52
C LYS A 537 12.26 19.60 -9.54
N LEU A 538 11.79 18.55 -8.87
CA LEU A 538 10.38 18.12 -8.84
C LEU A 538 9.41 19.04 -8.12
N GLN A 539 9.85 19.76 -7.08
CA GLN A 539 8.98 20.70 -6.36
C GLN A 539 8.44 21.84 -7.26
N LYS A 540 9.07 22.09 -8.43
CA LYS A 540 8.57 23.02 -9.46
C LYS A 540 7.63 22.35 -10.50
N LEU A 541 7.61 21.02 -10.58
CA LEU A 541 6.79 20.28 -11.56
C LEU A 541 5.32 20.19 -11.13
N THR A 542 5.05 20.00 -9.83
CA THR A 542 3.69 19.77 -9.28
C THR A 542 2.90 21.04 -8.94
N SER A 543 3.58 22.19 -8.79
CA SER A 543 2.95 23.43 -8.32
C SER A 543 3.02 24.59 -9.32
N SER A 544 3.89 24.53 -10.35
CA SER A 544 4.15 25.70 -11.22
C SER A 544 4.24 25.43 -12.71
N ASN A 545 4.18 24.18 -13.18
CA ASN A 545 4.31 23.93 -14.62
C ASN A 545 2.94 23.77 -15.27
N GLN A 546 2.44 24.91 -15.73
CA GLN A 546 1.31 24.99 -16.65
C GLN A 546 1.68 24.23 -17.93
N ILE A 547 1.01 23.11 -18.20
CA ILE A 547 1.04 22.51 -19.53
C ILE A 547 0.07 23.36 -20.37
N GLU A 548 0.61 24.25 -21.19
CA GLU A 548 -0.20 25.07 -22.10
C GLU A 548 -0.99 24.16 -23.05
N LYS A 549 -2.18 24.61 -23.46
CA LYS A 549 -3.01 23.98 -24.50
C LYS A 549 -2.18 23.72 -25.77
N PHE A 550 -1.59 22.55 -25.83
CA PHE A 550 -0.99 22.05 -27.04
C PHE A 550 -2.16 21.62 -27.92
N LYS A 551 -2.47 22.44 -28.93
CA LYS A 551 -3.26 21.95 -30.06
C LYS A 551 -2.58 20.65 -30.52
N PHE A 552 -3.36 19.64 -30.86
CA PHE A 552 -3.01 18.44 -31.62
C PHE A 552 -2.35 18.75 -32.99
N ALA A 553 -1.57 19.82 -33.10
CA ALA A 553 -1.34 20.55 -34.33
C ALA A 553 -0.15 20.05 -35.13
N LEU A 554 0.60 19.07 -34.65
CA LEU A 554 1.61 18.41 -35.48
C LEU A 554 1.57 16.91 -35.24
N ASN A 555 1.02 16.18 -36.22
CA ASN A 555 1.07 14.72 -36.31
C ASN A 555 2.51 14.16 -36.46
N PHE A 556 3.53 15.02 -36.35
CA PHE A 556 4.93 14.65 -36.56
C PHE A 556 5.67 14.50 -35.22
N PRO A 557 6.28 13.33 -34.96
CA PRO A 557 7.06 13.06 -33.75
C PRO A 557 8.14 14.10 -33.48
N PHE A 558 8.23 14.57 -32.22
CA PHE A 558 9.30 15.47 -31.76
C PHE A 558 9.46 16.75 -32.61
N SER A 559 8.39 17.22 -33.25
CA SER A 559 8.40 18.32 -34.22
C SER A 559 9.12 19.58 -33.72
N THR A 560 8.94 19.96 -32.45
CA THR A 560 9.61 21.12 -31.85
C THR A 560 11.12 20.94 -31.80
N ILE A 561 11.59 19.74 -31.43
CA ILE A 561 13.01 19.42 -31.32
C ILE A 561 13.64 19.28 -32.71
N GLU A 562 12.97 18.57 -33.63
CA GLU A 562 13.46 18.40 -34.98
C GLU A 562 13.48 19.74 -35.75
N PHE A 563 12.46 20.58 -35.62
CA PHE A 563 12.46 21.92 -36.21
C PHE A 563 13.63 22.76 -35.71
N LYS A 564 13.92 22.72 -34.40
CA LYS A 564 15.06 23.43 -33.82
C LYS A 564 16.39 22.91 -34.40
N LYS A 565 16.60 21.59 -34.46
CA LYS A 565 17.81 21.00 -35.05
C LYS A 565 17.97 21.39 -36.53
N ILE A 566 16.89 21.28 -37.31
CA ILE A 566 16.88 21.67 -38.73
C ILE A 566 17.23 23.15 -38.87
N SER A 567 16.67 24.01 -38.03
CA SER A 567 16.95 25.45 -38.03
C SER A 567 18.41 25.75 -37.67
N GLU A 568 18.99 25.05 -36.70
CA GLU A 568 20.39 25.18 -36.30
C GLU A 568 21.34 24.70 -37.40
N PHE A 569 21.04 23.55 -38.03
CA PHE A 569 21.79 23.08 -39.20
C PHE A 569 21.70 24.12 -40.33
N TYR A 570 20.48 24.57 -40.67
CA TYR A 570 20.28 25.55 -41.72
C TYR A 570 21.06 26.85 -41.46
N ALA A 571 21.03 27.37 -40.22
CA ALA A 571 21.80 28.55 -39.83
C ALA A 571 23.32 28.39 -40.00
N THR A 572 23.83 27.17 -39.77
CA THR A 572 25.25 26.85 -39.92
C THR A 572 25.69 26.94 -41.40
N TYR A 573 24.83 26.51 -42.33
CA TYR A 573 25.11 26.54 -43.78
C TYR A 573 24.67 27.85 -44.47
N SER A 574 23.69 28.59 -43.91
CA SER A 574 23.27 29.88 -44.47
C SER A 574 24.28 30.99 -44.19
N ASN A 575 25.08 30.86 -43.13
CA ASN A 575 26.12 31.81 -42.75
C ASN A 575 27.47 31.57 -43.47
N SER A 576 27.65 30.44 -44.15
CA SER A 576 28.81 30.18 -45.01
C SER A 576 28.58 30.71 -46.43
N SER A 577 28.75 32.02 -46.63
CA SER A 577 28.43 32.75 -47.87
C SER A 577 29.28 32.41 -49.11
N LEU A 578 30.08 31.34 -49.08
CA LEU A 578 31.01 30.96 -50.14
C LEU A 578 30.83 29.54 -50.68
N ASP A 579 29.90 28.76 -50.15
CA ASP A 579 29.76 27.35 -50.54
C ASP A 579 28.68 27.17 -51.63
N LYS A 580 29.11 26.97 -52.89
CA LYS A 580 28.21 26.65 -54.02
C LYS A 580 27.47 25.32 -53.81
N ASN A 581 27.98 24.46 -52.93
CA ASN A 581 27.38 23.17 -52.58
C ASN A 581 26.62 23.22 -51.25
N ALA A 582 26.37 24.40 -50.67
CA ALA A 582 25.70 24.55 -49.36
C ALA A 582 24.36 23.80 -49.26
N LYS A 583 23.60 23.69 -50.36
CA LYS A 583 22.34 22.93 -50.40
C LYS A 583 22.55 21.42 -50.35
N GLU A 584 23.52 20.90 -51.11
CA GLU A 584 23.86 19.47 -51.09
C GLU A 584 24.50 19.08 -49.75
N ASN A 585 25.41 19.92 -49.23
CA ASN A 585 26.03 19.74 -47.93
C ASN A 585 25.02 19.82 -46.78
N PHE A 586 23.99 20.67 -46.90
CA PHE A 586 22.87 20.69 -45.95
C PHE A 586 22.04 19.41 -46.02
N LYS A 587 21.67 18.92 -47.23
CA LYS A 587 20.91 17.67 -47.38
C LYS A 587 21.69 16.47 -46.83
N GLU A 588 22.96 16.32 -47.20
CA GLU A 588 23.81 15.22 -46.73
C GLU A 588 23.99 15.27 -45.19
N SER A 589 24.18 16.46 -44.62
CA SER A 589 24.28 16.64 -43.18
C SER A 589 22.96 16.36 -42.46
N LEU A 590 21.83 16.73 -43.05
CA LEU A 590 20.50 16.43 -42.52
C LEU A 590 20.23 14.92 -42.52
N ASP A 591 20.51 14.23 -43.63
CA ASP A 591 20.32 12.79 -43.80
C ASP A 591 21.22 11.99 -42.83
N LYS A 592 22.43 12.49 -42.57
CA LYS A 592 23.38 11.86 -41.65
C LYS A 592 23.04 12.10 -40.18
N ASN A 593 22.60 13.31 -39.81
CA ASN A 593 22.56 13.76 -38.42
C ASN A 593 21.14 13.92 -37.83
N SER A 594 20.09 14.01 -38.65
CA SER A 594 18.69 14.06 -38.19
C SER A 594 17.99 12.72 -38.46
N VAL A 595 17.07 12.34 -37.57
CA VAL A 595 16.18 11.18 -37.82
C VAL A 595 15.22 11.52 -38.96
N THR A 596 14.71 12.74 -39.01
CA THR A 596 13.83 13.23 -40.07
C THR A 596 14.49 13.18 -41.46
N GLY A 597 15.78 13.50 -41.56
CA GLY A 597 16.54 13.41 -42.81
C GLY A 597 16.53 12.00 -43.41
N LYS A 598 16.77 10.98 -42.57
CA LYS A 598 16.77 9.57 -43.01
C LYS A 598 15.45 9.09 -43.63
N TYR A 599 14.33 9.69 -43.23
CA TYR A 599 13.00 9.32 -43.71
C TYR A 599 12.40 10.41 -44.62
N ILE A 600 13.15 11.44 -44.97
CA ILE A 600 12.59 12.61 -45.66
C ILE A 600 11.99 12.23 -47.02
N GLU A 601 12.60 11.28 -47.74
CA GLU A 601 12.10 10.79 -49.02
C GLU A 601 10.77 10.03 -48.85
N TYR A 602 10.68 9.13 -47.86
CA TYR A 602 9.44 8.42 -47.51
C TYR A 602 8.32 9.37 -47.06
N ILE A 603 8.65 10.36 -46.20
CA ILE A 603 7.69 11.37 -45.72
C ILE A 603 7.16 12.22 -46.89
N THR A 604 8.02 12.56 -47.85
CA THR A 604 7.65 13.38 -49.02
C THR A 604 6.78 12.59 -50.00
N GLU A 605 7.08 11.31 -50.22
CA GLU A 605 6.23 10.41 -51.02
C GLU A 605 4.83 10.21 -50.40
N ILE A 606 4.76 10.10 -49.08
CA ILE A 606 3.51 9.96 -48.33
C ILE A 606 2.64 11.24 -48.39
N GLN A 607 3.23 12.44 -48.24
CA GLN A 607 2.50 13.70 -48.38
C GLN A 607 1.94 13.92 -49.79
N LEU A 608 2.57 13.33 -50.82
CA LEU A 608 2.06 13.32 -52.19
C LEU A 608 0.87 12.37 -52.36
N MET A 609 0.80 11.26 -51.61
CA MET A 609 -0.32 10.32 -51.66
C MET A 609 -1.56 10.79 -50.89
N VAL A 610 -1.41 11.54 -49.80
CA VAL A 610 -2.54 12.06 -48.98
C VAL A 610 -3.20 13.31 -49.60
N ASN A 611 -2.57 13.94 -50.60
CA ASN A 611 -3.11 15.08 -51.35
C ASN A 611 -3.70 14.69 -52.74
N ILE A 612 -3.94 13.40 -52.98
CA ILE A 612 -4.72 12.84 -54.09
C ILE A 612 -6.02 12.28 -53.50
#